data_AF-A0A350NV93-F1
#
_entry.id   AF-A0A350NV93-F1
#
_cell.length_a   1.000
_cell.length_b   1.000
_cell.length_c   1.000
_cell.angle_alpha   90.00
_cell.angle_beta   90.00
_cell.angle_gamma   90.00
#
_symmetry.space_group_name_H-M   'P 1'
#
loop_
_entity.id
_entity.type
_entity.pdbx_description
1 polymer ?
#
loop_
_entity_poly.entity_id
_entity_poly.type
_entity_poly.pdbx_seq_one_letter_code
_entity_poly.pdbx_strand_id
1 'polypeptide(L)'
;YDSSATDAGYCDYADSGYDCAGVCLNDADNDGVCDADEVYGCDDSEAINFQPLSTESTDNCLYPEDFEPDCMFDTTGDGYVGTADLLDFLGNLGSTCP
;
A
#
# COMPACT_ATOMS: atom_id res chain seq x y z
N TYR A 1 -0.13 4.91 -50.62
CA TYR A 1 -1.33 4.49 -51.36
C TYR A 1 -1.35 2.98 -51.36
N ASP A 2 -2.29 2.38 -50.64
CA ASP A 2 -2.52 0.94 -50.62
C ASP A 2 -3.86 0.69 -51.33
N SER A 3 -3.83 -0.06 -52.43
CA SER A 3 -5.01 -0.32 -53.27
C SER A 3 -5.95 -1.38 -52.70
N SER A 4 -5.60 -2.00 -51.58
CA SER A 4 -6.40 -3.04 -50.91
C SER A 4 -7.20 -2.51 -49.72
N ALA A 5 -6.97 -1.26 -49.31
CA ALA A 5 -7.73 -0.63 -48.24
C ALA A 5 -9.20 -0.45 -48.63
N THR A 6 -10.11 -1.06 -47.88
CA THR A 6 -11.56 -0.98 -48.10
C THR A 6 -12.22 0.17 -47.34
N ASP A 7 -11.52 0.77 -46.38
CA ASP A 7 -12.03 1.90 -45.61
C ASP A 7 -11.22 3.17 -45.88
N ALA A 8 -11.92 4.26 -46.17
CA ALA A 8 -11.34 5.57 -46.48
C ALA A 8 -11.43 6.46 -45.24
N GLY A 9 -10.66 6.14 -44.20
CA GLY A 9 -10.74 6.82 -42.90
C GLY A 9 -9.43 6.81 -42.11
N TYR A 10 -9.30 7.77 -41.20
CA TYR A 10 -8.30 7.75 -40.14
C TYR A 10 -8.65 6.60 -39.18
N CYS A 11 -7.73 5.67 -38.94
CA CYS A 11 -7.93 4.61 -37.96
C CYS A 11 -7.53 5.12 -36.58
N ASP A 12 -8.52 5.45 -35.75
CA ASP A 12 -8.31 5.55 -34.29
C ASP A 12 -8.17 4.13 -33.76
N TYR A 13 -6.93 3.74 -33.48
CA TYR A 13 -6.65 2.51 -32.73
C TYR A 13 -6.79 2.82 -31.25
N ALA A 14 -7.23 1.82 -30.48
CA ALA A 14 -7.19 1.90 -29.03
C ALA A 14 -5.75 2.07 -28.54
N ASP A 15 -5.60 2.73 -27.39
CA ASP A 15 -4.34 2.77 -26.69
C ASP A 15 -3.89 1.35 -26.29
N SER A 16 -2.58 1.15 -26.21
CA SER A 16 -2.02 -0.17 -25.87
C SER A 16 -2.54 -0.63 -24.51
N GLY A 17 -3.22 -1.77 -24.46
CA GLY A 17 -3.83 -2.30 -23.23
C GLY A 17 -5.31 -1.98 -23.06
N TYR A 18 -5.89 -1.15 -23.92
CA TYR A 18 -7.30 -0.75 -23.90
C TYR A 18 -8.06 -1.26 -25.12
N ASP A 19 -9.38 -1.36 -25.00
CA ASP A 19 -10.29 -1.59 -26.12
C ASP A 19 -10.69 -0.27 -26.82
N CYS A 20 -11.44 -0.36 -27.92
CA CYS A 20 -11.86 0.81 -28.68
C CYS A 20 -12.86 1.73 -27.94
N ALA A 21 -13.40 1.30 -26.80
CA ALA A 21 -14.23 2.11 -25.92
C ALA A 21 -13.43 2.75 -24.78
N GLY A 22 -12.11 2.52 -24.72
CA GLY A 22 -11.24 2.99 -23.65
C GLY A 22 -11.32 2.16 -22.37
N VAL A 23 -11.83 0.92 -22.46
CA VAL A 23 -11.90 -0.01 -21.33
C VAL A 23 -10.61 -0.83 -21.27
N CYS A 24 -10.05 -0.99 -20.08
CA CYS A 24 -8.86 -1.80 -19.90
C CYS A 24 -9.13 -3.27 -20.29
N LEU A 25 -8.18 -3.90 -20.97
CA LEU A 25 -8.27 -5.31 -21.35
C LEU A 25 -7.83 -6.27 -20.22
N ASN A 26 -6.92 -5.83 -19.35
CA ASN A 26 -6.44 -6.60 -18.19
C ASN A 26 -6.52 -5.70 -16.95
N ASP A 27 -7.58 -5.91 -16.19
CA ASP A 27 -7.92 -5.21 -14.96
C ASP A 27 -8.48 -6.30 -14.02
N ALA A 28 -7.59 -6.84 -13.18
CA ALA A 28 -7.86 -8.04 -12.42
C ALA A 28 -8.89 -7.81 -11.29
N ASP A 29 -8.87 -6.61 -10.70
CA ASP A 29 -9.71 -6.22 -9.58
C ASP A 29 -10.94 -5.37 -10.00
N ASN A 30 -10.98 -4.90 -11.25
CA ASN A 30 -12.02 -4.09 -11.89
C ASN A 30 -12.17 -2.69 -11.30
N ASP A 31 -11.07 -2.06 -10.88
CA ASP A 31 -11.06 -0.69 -10.39
C ASP A 31 -11.02 0.38 -11.52
N GLY A 32 -10.77 -0.06 -12.76
CA GLY A 32 -10.71 0.78 -13.96
C GLY A 32 -9.30 1.25 -14.34
N VAL A 33 -8.28 0.88 -13.58
CA VAL A 33 -6.86 1.01 -13.93
C VAL A 33 -6.38 -0.32 -14.48
N CYS A 34 -5.51 -0.28 -15.49
CA CYS A 34 -4.96 -1.51 -16.05
C CYS A 34 -3.88 -2.10 -15.15
N ASP A 35 -3.80 -3.42 -15.04
CA ASP A 35 -2.73 -4.15 -14.32
C ASP A 35 -1.31 -3.65 -14.69
N ALA A 36 -1.12 -3.23 -15.94
CA ALA A 36 0.16 -2.74 -16.45
C ALA A 36 0.49 -1.29 -16.02
N ASP A 37 -0.53 -0.52 -15.68
CA ASP A 37 -0.47 0.88 -15.28
C ASP A 37 -0.72 1.06 -13.76
N GLU A 38 -0.93 -0.05 -13.05
CA GLU A 38 -1.12 -0.05 -11.60
C GLU A 38 0.12 0.45 -10.85
N VAL A 39 -0.13 1.25 -9.82
CA VAL A 39 0.87 1.67 -8.84
C VAL A 39 0.56 0.99 -7.51
N TYR A 40 1.44 0.08 -7.10
CA TYR A 40 1.34 -0.63 -5.83
C TYR A 40 1.74 0.26 -4.64
N GLY A 41 0.88 0.29 -3.62
CA GLY A 41 1.11 1.07 -2.41
C GLY A 41 -0.02 0.89 -1.40
N CYS A 42 0.00 1.68 -0.32
CA CYS A 42 -1.15 1.75 0.58
C CYS A 42 -2.11 2.84 0.09
N ASP A 43 -3.35 2.48 -0.21
CA ASP A 43 -4.41 3.39 -0.67
C ASP A 43 -5.29 3.94 0.47
N ASP A 44 -5.06 3.47 1.70
CA ASP A 44 -5.79 3.94 2.87
C ASP A 44 -5.24 5.28 3.39
N SER A 45 -6.08 6.32 3.35
CA SER A 45 -5.75 7.66 3.83
C SER A 45 -5.48 7.77 5.33
N GLU A 46 -5.88 6.77 6.12
CA GLU A 46 -5.60 6.69 7.56
C GLU A 46 -4.23 6.05 7.86
N ALA A 47 -3.58 5.43 6.86
CA ALA A 47 -2.26 4.85 7.01
C ALA A 47 -1.14 5.91 7.00
N ILE A 48 -0.10 5.66 7.78
CA ILE A 48 1.12 6.48 7.89
C ILE A 48 1.92 6.45 6.58
N ASN A 49 1.92 5.32 5.88
CA ASN A 49 2.57 5.13 4.59
C ASN A 49 1.60 5.27 3.41
N PHE A 50 0.48 5.98 3.59
CA PHE A 50 -0.47 6.28 2.51
C PHE A 50 0.23 6.85 1.26
N GLN A 51 -0.09 6.28 0.10
CA GLN A 51 0.40 6.70 -1.19
C GLN A 51 -0.76 7.16 -2.07
N PRO A 52 -0.93 8.47 -2.30
CA PRO A 52 -2.10 9.01 -3.00
C PRO A 52 -2.16 8.69 -4.51
N LEU A 53 -1.08 8.12 -5.06
CA LEU A 53 -1.02 7.65 -6.44
C LEU A 53 -1.18 6.13 -6.53
N SER A 54 -1.41 5.44 -5.41
CA SER A 54 -1.66 4.01 -5.39
C SER A 54 -2.97 3.73 -6.12
N THR A 55 -2.94 2.78 -7.04
CA THR A 55 -4.13 2.25 -7.72
C THR A 55 -4.30 0.76 -7.45
N GLU A 56 -3.37 0.13 -6.70
CA GLU A 56 -3.52 -1.22 -6.19
C GLU A 56 -3.01 -1.24 -4.75
N SER A 57 -3.86 -1.72 -3.83
CA SER A 57 -3.60 -1.73 -2.40
C SER A 57 -2.76 -2.93 -2.01
N THR A 58 -1.61 -2.67 -1.40
CA THR A 58 -0.75 -3.73 -0.85
C THR A 58 -1.08 -3.98 0.62
N ASP A 59 -0.92 -5.24 1.06
CA ASP A 59 -1.06 -5.68 2.46
C ASP A 59 -0.01 -5.10 3.44
N ASN A 60 0.61 -3.95 3.13
CA ASN A 60 1.68 -3.32 3.90
C ASN A 60 1.32 -1.93 4.46
N CYS A 61 0.04 -1.55 4.44
CA CYS A 61 -0.42 -0.34 5.12
C CYS A 61 0.02 -0.35 6.60
N LEU A 62 0.60 0.77 7.04
CA LEU A 62 1.10 0.95 8.40
C LEU A 62 0.22 1.98 9.10
N TYR A 63 -0.38 1.61 10.22
CA TYR A 63 -1.26 2.46 11.01
C TYR A 63 -0.59 2.89 12.30
N PRO A 64 -1.08 3.96 12.96
CA PRO A 64 -0.54 4.38 14.26
C PRO A 64 -0.53 3.29 15.32
N GLU A 65 -1.46 2.34 15.25
CA GLU A 65 -1.52 1.14 16.10
C GLU A 65 -0.46 0.08 15.76
N ASP A 66 0.06 0.04 14.53
CA ASP A 66 1.21 -0.81 14.19
C ASP A 66 2.51 -0.28 14.82
N PHE A 67 2.51 1.00 15.18
CA PHE A 67 3.55 1.64 15.97
C PHE A 67 3.01 1.91 17.37
N GLU A 68 2.53 0.89 18.08
CA GLU A 68 2.46 0.96 19.55
C GLU A 68 3.83 1.48 20.02
N PRO A 69 3.96 2.76 20.43
CA PRO A 69 5.19 3.19 21.05
C PRO A 69 5.19 2.42 22.35
N ASP A 70 6.16 1.49 22.57
CA ASP A 70 6.34 0.72 23.81
C ASP A 70 5.53 1.39 24.91
N CYS A 71 4.35 0.85 25.20
CA CYS A 71 3.44 1.52 26.10
C CYS A 71 4.27 1.86 27.36
N MET A 72 4.16 3.06 27.94
CA MET A 72 5.24 3.67 28.77
C MET A 72 5.84 2.79 29.90
N PHE A 73 5.19 1.68 30.24
CA PHE A 73 5.61 0.69 31.22
C PHE A 73 5.81 -0.73 30.67
N ASP A 74 5.87 -0.93 29.36
CA ASP A 74 6.37 -2.15 28.73
C ASP A 74 7.89 -1.99 28.59
N THR A 75 8.57 -2.48 29.62
CA THR A 75 10.03 -2.46 29.67
C THR A 75 10.64 -3.65 28.95
N THR A 76 9.82 -4.64 28.58
CA THR A 76 10.27 -5.87 27.90
C THR A 76 10.13 -5.82 26.38
N GLY A 77 9.36 -4.87 25.85
CA GLY A 77 9.09 -4.66 24.43
C GLY A 77 8.21 -5.76 23.83
N ASP A 78 7.31 -6.37 24.62
CA ASP A 78 6.44 -7.46 24.18
C ASP A 78 5.00 -7.03 23.83
N GLY A 79 4.69 -5.74 23.99
CA GLY A 79 3.40 -5.13 23.74
C GLY A 79 2.41 -5.24 24.90
N TYR A 80 2.82 -5.71 26.09
CA TYR A 80 1.93 -5.89 27.24
C TYR A 80 2.52 -5.32 28.53
N VAL A 81 1.78 -4.46 29.25
CA VAL A 81 2.15 -4.07 30.64
C VAL A 81 1.77 -5.19 31.62
N GLY A 82 2.73 -6.01 32.00
CA GLY A 82 2.57 -7.16 32.87
C GLY A 82 3.48 -7.17 34.10
N THR A 83 3.44 -8.28 34.84
CA THR A 83 4.38 -8.49 35.95
C THR A 83 5.82 -8.66 35.47
N ALA A 84 6.03 -9.04 34.21
CA ALA A 84 7.36 -9.12 33.61
C ALA A 84 8.03 -7.74 33.56
N ASP A 85 7.27 -6.71 33.19
CA ASP A 85 7.78 -5.33 33.13
C ASP A 85 8.07 -4.76 34.50
N LEU A 86 7.18 -5.04 35.46
CA LEU A 86 7.42 -4.66 36.84
C LEU A 86 8.71 -5.30 37.36
N LEU A 87 8.97 -6.56 37.01
CA LEU A 87 10.18 -7.24 37.41
C LEU A 87 11.43 -6.70 36.71
N ASP A 88 11.35 -6.33 35.43
CA ASP A 88 12.47 -5.72 34.71
C ASP A 88 12.80 -4.31 35.23
N PHE A 89 11.77 -3.49 35.46
CA PHE A 89 11.92 -2.17 36.08
C PHE A 89 12.55 -2.27 37.48
N LEU A 90 12.07 -3.20 38.32
CA LEU A 90 12.63 -3.42 39.66
C LEU A 90 14.03 -4.04 39.62
N GLY A 91 14.31 -4.87 38.62
CA GLY A 91 15.63 -5.48 38.40
C GLY A 91 16.71 -4.45 38.06
N ASN A 92 16.32 -3.35 37.40
CA ASN A 92 17.20 -2.26 37.02
C ASN A 92 17.03 -0.99 37.89
N LEU A 93 16.26 -1.06 38.96
CA LEU A 93 16.01 0.09 39.83
C LEU A 93 17.30 0.56 40.50
N GLY A 94 17.74 1.78 40.14
CA GLY A 94 18.98 2.38 40.66
C GLY A 94 20.22 2.07 39.83
N SER A 95 20.09 1.40 38.69
CA SER A 95 21.13 1.30 37.67
C SER A 95 21.42 2.69 37.09
N THR A 96 22.70 2.96 36.78
CA THR A 96 23.12 4.21 36.12
C THR A 96 23.08 4.04 34.61
N CYS A 97 22.39 4.94 33.91
CA CYS A 97 22.50 5.06 32.45
C CYS A 97 23.81 5.79 32.09
N PRO A 98 24.59 5.33 31.09
CA PRO A 98 25.71 6.10 30.53
C PRO A 98 25.24 7.36 29.79
#